data_AF-A0A239HMT3-F1
#
_entry.id   AF-A0A239HMT3-F1
#
_cell.length_a   1.000
_cell.length_b   1.000
_cell.length_c   1.000
_cell.angle_alpha   90.00
_cell.angle_beta   90.00
_cell.angle_gamma   90.00
#
_symmetry.space_group_name_H-M   'P 1'
#
loop_
_entity.id
_entity.type
_entity.pdbx_description
1 polymer ?
#
loop_
_entity_poly.entity_id
_entity_poly.type
_entity_poly.pdbx_seq_one_letter_code
_entity_poly.pdbx_strand_id
1 'polypeptide(L)'
;MFKKSILFCALLAAMIGSGTAQASVVTFNLDQGINGTTPSANDVKPWLTASFTDIGKDLVQLVMTNNLVNATTKLATGEYVDDWLFNVDSKIANLTATYISGYQAVSFTTASQTNGIPAIKAGLFDINFVDGTAGNNRFTGGMTSVYNFSAVGLTADSFVTPSASDGAIAGGYYTAADVRGIYINGAGGYSGSIGTKMLQSSVPEPASVALLGLGVAALALARRRKKAQ
;
A
#
# COMPACT_ATOMS: atom_id res chain seq x y z
N MET A 1 -27.17 22.25 47.59
CA MET A 1 -26.29 21.06 47.42
C MET A 1 -26.37 20.39 46.02
N PHE A 2 -26.85 21.05 44.95
CA PHE A 2 -27.08 20.39 43.62
C PHE A 2 -26.13 20.80 42.47
N LYS A 3 -25.08 21.59 42.72
CA LYS A 3 -24.28 22.20 41.63
C LYS A 3 -23.14 21.34 41.04
N LYS A 4 -22.75 20.22 41.68
CA LYS A 4 -21.58 19.41 41.23
C LYS A 4 -21.93 18.34 40.17
N SER A 5 -23.20 17.94 40.04
CA SER A 5 -23.60 16.86 39.13
C SER A 5 -23.73 17.30 37.65
N ILE A 6 -23.98 18.59 37.40
CA ILE A 6 -24.19 19.12 36.03
C ILE A 6 -22.86 19.22 35.25
N LEU A 7 -21.74 19.49 35.94
CA LEU A 7 -20.43 19.61 35.30
C LEU A 7 -19.90 18.26 34.75
N PHE A 8 -20.29 17.14 35.37
CA PHE A 8 -19.82 15.81 34.97
C PHE A 8 -20.52 15.29 33.70
N CYS A 9 -21.79 15.67 33.47
CA CYS A 9 -22.51 15.32 32.24
C CYS A 9 -22.02 16.13 31.02
N ALA A 10 -21.59 17.38 31.20
CA ALA A 10 -21.10 18.22 30.10
C ALA A 10 -19.73 17.76 29.55
N LEU A 11 -18.83 17.25 30.39
CA LEU A 11 -17.54 16.69 29.97
C LEU A 11 -17.70 15.35 29.23
N LEU A 12 -18.69 14.54 29.58
CA LEU A 12 -18.94 13.26 28.92
C LEU A 12 -19.57 13.46 27.52
N ALA A 13 -20.40 14.49 27.34
CA ALA A 13 -20.98 14.83 26.03
C ALA A 13 -19.95 15.42 25.04
N ALA A 14 -18.94 16.15 25.53
CA ALA A 14 -17.89 16.73 24.69
C ALA A 14 -16.91 15.68 24.12
N MET A 15 -16.74 14.52 24.79
CA MET A 15 -15.87 13.44 24.31
C MET A 15 -16.50 12.54 23.23
N ILE A 16 -17.79 12.70 22.93
CA ILE A 16 -18.51 11.89 21.93
C ILE A 16 -18.39 12.50 20.52
N GLY A 17 -17.96 13.77 20.39
CA GLY A 17 -17.95 14.50 19.12
C GLY A 17 -16.66 14.41 18.29
N SER A 18 -15.55 13.91 18.84
CA SER A 18 -14.30 13.73 18.09
C SER A 18 -14.33 12.37 17.39
N GLY A 19 -15.09 12.28 16.31
CA GLY A 19 -14.97 11.17 15.38
C GLY A 19 -13.52 11.09 14.92
N THR A 20 -12.82 10.01 15.23
CA THR A 20 -11.50 9.76 14.67
C THR A 20 -11.70 9.60 13.18
N ALA A 21 -11.26 10.59 12.39
CA ALA A 21 -11.16 10.43 10.95
C ALA A 21 -10.26 9.22 10.70
N GLN A 22 -10.85 8.10 10.30
CA GLN A 22 -10.08 6.94 9.90
C GLN A 22 -9.53 7.22 8.51
N ALA A 23 -8.20 7.20 8.39
CA ALA A 23 -7.54 7.21 7.10
C ALA A 23 -7.97 5.95 6.34
N SER A 24 -8.50 6.09 5.11
CA SER A 24 -8.67 4.92 4.25
C SER A 24 -7.28 4.40 3.88
N VAL A 25 -7.13 3.07 3.89
CA VAL A 25 -5.90 2.39 3.50
C VAL A 25 -6.22 1.31 2.47
N VAL A 26 -5.60 1.42 1.31
CA VAL A 26 -5.64 0.40 0.25
C VAL A 26 -4.29 -0.28 0.21
N THR A 27 -4.24 -1.61 0.31
CA THR A 27 -3.00 -2.38 0.23
C THR A 27 -3.04 -3.37 -0.93
N PHE A 28 -1.94 -3.41 -1.67
CA PHE A 28 -1.68 -4.36 -2.75
C PHE A 28 -0.52 -5.28 -2.37
N ASN A 29 -0.77 -6.57 -2.47
CA ASN A 29 0.22 -7.63 -2.25
C ASN A 29 0.50 -8.31 -3.58
N LEU A 30 1.74 -8.23 -4.07
CA LEU A 30 2.15 -8.88 -5.32
C LEU A 30 2.77 -10.24 -4.99
N ASP A 31 1.95 -11.27 -5.06
CA ASP A 31 2.31 -12.67 -4.75
C ASP A 31 2.00 -13.65 -5.90
N GLN A 32 1.52 -13.13 -7.03
CA GLN A 32 1.18 -13.86 -8.24
C GLN A 32 2.13 -13.52 -9.39
N GLY A 33 2.66 -14.56 -10.04
CA GLY A 33 3.38 -14.40 -11.31
C GLY A 33 2.44 -14.06 -12.46
N ILE A 34 2.89 -13.20 -13.36
CA ILE A 34 2.19 -12.84 -14.60
C ILE A 34 2.86 -13.52 -15.79
N ASN A 35 4.17 -13.29 -15.98
CA ASN A 35 4.96 -13.94 -17.01
C ASN A 35 6.44 -14.03 -16.65
N GLY A 36 7.19 -14.87 -17.36
CA GLY A 36 8.62 -15.07 -17.10
C GLY A 36 8.87 -15.87 -15.82
N THR A 37 9.99 -15.59 -15.17
CA THR A 37 10.38 -16.25 -13.92
C THR A 37 9.84 -15.47 -12.72
N THR A 38 9.23 -16.15 -11.76
CA THR A 38 8.86 -15.53 -10.48
C THR A 38 10.00 -15.58 -9.47
N PRO A 39 10.04 -14.68 -8.47
CA PRO A 39 10.97 -14.79 -7.35
C PRO A 39 10.86 -16.13 -6.63
N SER A 40 11.90 -16.47 -5.86
CA SER A 40 12.03 -17.79 -5.25
C SER A 40 10.89 -18.10 -4.28
N ALA A 41 10.52 -19.38 -4.18
CA ALA A 41 9.60 -19.85 -3.15
C ALA A 41 10.17 -19.69 -1.73
N ASN A 42 11.49 -19.52 -1.60
CA ASN A 42 12.17 -19.26 -0.34
C ASN A 42 12.19 -17.78 0.05
N ASP A 43 11.65 -16.89 -0.78
CA ASP A 43 11.57 -15.45 -0.47
C ASP A 43 10.30 -15.12 0.30
N VAL A 44 10.32 -13.99 1.01
CA VAL A 44 9.15 -13.53 1.76
C VAL A 44 8.01 -13.21 0.79
N LYS A 45 6.83 -13.78 1.05
CA LYS A 45 5.58 -13.38 0.40
C LYS A 45 4.77 -12.44 1.30
N PRO A 46 4.05 -11.46 0.74
CA PRO A 46 4.08 -11.06 -0.69
C PRO A 46 5.44 -10.49 -1.09
N TRP A 47 5.88 -10.74 -2.33
CA TRP A 47 7.22 -10.37 -2.77
C TRP A 47 7.40 -8.85 -2.83
N LEU A 48 6.34 -8.12 -3.17
CA LEU A 48 6.26 -6.67 -3.07
C LEU A 48 4.95 -6.26 -2.41
N THR A 49 4.97 -5.15 -1.69
CA THR A 49 3.77 -4.55 -1.07
C THR A 49 3.71 -3.07 -1.38
N ALA A 50 2.55 -2.58 -1.85
CA ALA A 50 2.27 -1.17 -1.96
C ALA A 50 1.03 -0.81 -1.13
N SER A 51 1.07 0.30 -0.40
CA SER A 51 -0.09 0.81 0.33
C SER A 51 -0.32 2.29 0.06
N PHE A 52 -1.57 2.65 -0.20
CA PHE A 52 -2.05 4.02 -0.33
C PHE A 52 -2.85 4.38 0.92
N THR A 53 -2.51 5.46 1.59
CA THR A 53 -3.15 5.90 2.84
C THR A 53 -3.57 7.36 2.72
N ASP A 54 -4.82 7.68 3.07
CA ASP A 54 -5.26 9.07 3.21
C ASP A 54 -4.52 9.73 4.38
N ILE A 55 -3.71 10.76 4.10
CA ILE A 55 -2.96 11.50 5.14
C ILE A 55 -3.43 12.96 5.27
N GLY A 56 -4.41 13.35 4.48
CA GLY A 56 -5.02 14.67 4.50
C GLY A 56 -6.07 14.80 3.39
N LYS A 57 -6.75 15.95 3.36
CA LYS A 57 -7.62 16.27 2.23
C LYS A 57 -6.76 16.37 0.96
N ASP A 58 -7.19 15.70 -0.12
CA ASP A 58 -6.55 15.75 -1.43
C ASP A 58 -5.09 15.24 -1.40
N LEU A 59 -4.73 14.43 -0.39
CA LEU A 59 -3.37 14.00 -0.09
C LEU A 59 -3.31 12.53 0.34
N VAL A 60 -2.59 11.71 -0.43
CA VAL A 60 -2.43 10.27 -0.22
C VAL A 60 -0.96 9.92 -0.14
N GLN A 61 -0.56 9.12 0.84
CA GLN A 61 0.79 8.56 0.91
C GLN A 61 0.83 7.19 0.25
N LEU A 62 1.77 7.01 -0.67
CA LEU A 62 2.19 5.70 -1.16
C LEU A 62 3.42 5.24 -0.38
N VAL A 63 3.36 4.03 0.15
CA VAL A 63 4.51 3.28 0.67
C VAL A 63 4.70 2.03 -0.18
N MET A 64 5.85 1.91 -0.82
CA MET A 64 6.28 0.73 -1.57
C MET A 64 7.36 0.00 -0.79
N THR A 65 7.20 -1.30 -0.61
CA THR A 65 8.15 -2.16 0.10
C THR A 65 8.57 -3.32 -0.79
N ASN A 66 9.87 -3.50 -0.95
CA ASN A 66 10.45 -4.62 -1.64
C ASN A 66 10.80 -5.73 -0.65
N ASN A 67 10.05 -6.83 -0.66
CA ASN A 67 10.24 -7.99 0.22
C ASN A 67 11.03 -9.12 -0.46
N LEU A 68 11.79 -8.85 -1.52
CA LEU A 68 12.69 -9.81 -2.19
C LEU A 68 13.94 -10.12 -1.32
N VAL A 69 13.65 -10.66 -0.14
CA VAL A 69 14.61 -11.12 0.84
C VAL A 69 14.31 -12.57 1.15
N ASN A 70 15.36 -13.34 1.41
CA ASN A 70 15.21 -14.74 1.78
C ASN A 70 14.42 -14.86 3.09
N ALA A 71 13.41 -15.72 3.13
CA ALA A 71 12.48 -15.85 4.25
C ALA A 71 13.16 -16.30 5.55
N THR A 72 14.26 -17.05 5.47
CA THR A 72 15.00 -17.54 6.64
C THR A 72 16.07 -16.55 7.11
N THR A 73 16.94 -16.10 6.20
CA THR A 73 18.09 -15.26 6.56
C THR A 73 17.76 -13.78 6.62
N LYS A 74 16.64 -13.36 6.01
CA LYS A 74 16.23 -11.95 5.85
C LYS A 74 17.24 -11.09 5.07
N LEU A 75 18.14 -11.72 4.33
CA LEU A 75 19.10 -11.05 3.46
C LEU A 75 18.51 -10.87 2.07
N ALA A 76 18.88 -9.76 1.41
CA ALA A 76 18.52 -9.48 0.03
C ALA A 76 19.06 -10.58 -0.91
N THR A 77 18.25 -10.98 -1.88
CA THR A 77 18.56 -12.05 -2.84
C THR A 77 19.36 -11.58 -4.06
N GLY A 78 19.59 -10.26 -4.17
CA GLY A 78 20.19 -9.63 -5.36
C GLY A 78 19.17 -9.27 -6.45
N GLU A 79 17.90 -9.64 -6.27
CA GLU A 79 16.79 -9.25 -7.12
C GLU A 79 16.41 -7.78 -6.90
N TYR A 80 15.86 -7.17 -7.94
CA TYR A 80 15.44 -5.76 -7.93
C TYR A 80 14.21 -5.56 -8.81
N VAL A 81 13.50 -4.48 -8.53
CA VAL A 81 12.32 -4.03 -9.30
C VAL A 81 12.77 -3.01 -10.34
N ASP A 82 12.52 -3.28 -11.61
CA ASP A 82 12.90 -2.40 -12.73
C ASP A 82 11.77 -1.39 -13.05
N ASP A 83 10.53 -1.87 -13.05
CA ASP A 83 9.32 -1.07 -13.25
C ASP A 83 8.25 -1.49 -12.22
N TRP A 84 7.50 -0.52 -11.68
CA TRP A 84 6.31 -0.77 -10.86
C TRP A 84 5.15 0.15 -11.27
N LEU A 85 4.08 -0.49 -11.75
CA LEU A 85 2.94 0.16 -12.37
C LEU A 85 1.72 0.25 -11.45
N PHE A 86 1.01 1.37 -11.53
CA PHE A 86 -0.24 1.64 -10.80
C PHE A 86 -1.24 2.39 -11.70
N ASN A 87 -2.51 2.40 -11.31
CA ASN A 87 -3.54 3.25 -11.93
C ASN A 87 -4.07 4.26 -10.93
N VAL A 88 -4.72 5.28 -11.48
CA VAL A 88 -5.49 6.25 -10.71
C VAL A 88 -6.85 6.44 -11.41
N ASP A 89 -7.92 6.71 -10.65
CA ASP A 89 -9.23 7.01 -11.23
C ASP A 89 -9.08 8.15 -12.23
N SER A 90 -9.54 7.92 -13.45
CA SER A 90 -9.56 8.88 -14.57
C SER A 90 -10.14 10.27 -14.24
N LYS A 91 -10.92 10.40 -13.17
CA LYS A 91 -11.45 11.68 -12.68
C LYS A 91 -10.40 12.55 -11.97
N ILE A 92 -9.30 11.95 -11.51
CA ILE A 92 -8.20 12.65 -10.86
C ILE A 92 -7.33 13.32 -11.92
N ALA A 93 -7.41 14.65 -11.98
CA ALA A 93 -6.57 15.46 -12.84
C ALA A 93 -5.38 16.05 -12.07
N ASN A 94 -4.30 16.36 -12.78
CA ASN A 94 -3.12 17.05 -12.24
C ASN A 94 -2.48 16.34 -11.04
N LEU A 95 -2.41 15.00 -11.09
CA LEU A 95 -1.74 14.22 -10.06
C LEU A 95 -0.27 14.63 -9.96
N THR A 96 0.15 15.01 -8.76
CA THR A 96 1.56 15.29 -8.45
C THR A 96 2.07 14.26 -7.45
N ALA A 97 3.35 13.91 -7.55
CA ALA A 97 4.03 13.02 -6.62
C ALA A 97 5.26 13.73 -6.03
N THR A 98 5.39 13.69 -4.71
CA THR A 98 6.56 14.24 -3.99
C THR A 98 7.24 13.10 -3.25
N TYR A 99 8.53 12.88 -3.53
CA TYR A 99 9.36 11.93 -2.78
C TYR A 99 9.53 12.38 -1.33
N ILE A 100 9.39 11.43 -0.39
CA ILE A 100 9.50 11.68 1.04
C ILE A 100 10.74 11.00 1.62
N SER A 101 10.91 9.70 1.39
CA SER A 101 12.01 8.92 1.96
C SER A 101 12.23 7.58 1.26
N GLY A 102 13.36 6.93 1.56
CA GLY A 102 13.71 5.61 1.06
C GLY A 102 14.35 5.63 -0.32
N TYR A 103 14.07 4.63 -1.15
CA TYR A 103 14.54 4.61 -2.54
C TYR A 103 13.79 5.66 -3.38
N GLN A 104 14.48 6.48 -4.17
CA GLN A 104 13.87 7.44 -5.09
C GLN A 104 13.94 6.89 -6.51
N ALA A 105 12.79 6.74 -7.17
CA ALA A 105 12.70 6.29 -8.55
C ALA A 105 13.35 7.32 -9.49
N VAL A 106 13.99 6.83 -10.54
CA VAL A 106 14.71 7.67 -11.50
C VAL A 106 13.75 8.43 -12.40
N SER A 107 12.61 7.83 -12.73
CA SER A 107 11.53 8.56 -13.38
C SER A 107 10.16 8.16 -12.83
N PHE A 108 9.28 9.15 -12.85
CA PHE A 108 7.86 9.03 -12.55
C PHE A 108 7.11 9.63 -13.73
N THR A 109 6.31 8.81 -14.41
CA THR A 109 5.50 9.28 -15.55
C THR A 109 4.04 8.97 -15.30
N THR A 110 3.21 10.01 -15.32
CA THR A 110 1.75 9.90 -15.48
C THR A 110 1.44 9.88 -16.97
N ALA A 111 1.72 8.77 -17.64
CA ALA A 111 1.34 8.60 -19.04
C ALA A 111 -0.08 8.04 -19.07
N SER A 112 -0.97 8.59 -19.91
CA SER A 112 -2.39 8.18 -19.92
C SER A 112 -2.67 6.74 -20.34
N GLN A 113 -1.66 5.86 -20.43
CA GLN A 113 -1.69 4.39 -20.55
C GLN A 113 -0.29 3.89 -20.99
N THR A 114 0.47 3.29 -20.08
CA THR A 114 1.72 2.56 -20.37
C THR A 114 1.56 1.10 -19.98
N ASN A 115 2.15 0.18 -20.76
CA ASN A 115 2.23 -1.22 -20.39
C ASN A 115 3.50 -1.56 -19.60
N GLY A 116 4.31 -0.56 -19.22
CA GLY A 116 5.57 -0.76 -18.51
C GLY A 116 6.57 -1.58 -19.30
N ILE A 117 6.67 -1.32 -20.62
CA ILE A 117 7.55 -2.03 -21.58
C ILE A 117 7.01 -3.46 -21.86
N PRO A 118 7.32 -4.12 -23.00
CA PRO A 118 6.91 -5.50 -23.31
C PRO A 118 7.18 -6.58 -22.23
N ALA A 119 7.88 -6.27 -21.14
CA ALA A 119 8.16 -7.18 -20.04
C ALA A 119 6.94 -7.46 -19.15
N ILE A 120 6.10 -6.45 -18.87
CA ILE A 120 4.95 -6.59 -17.98
C ILE A 120 3.69 -6.89 -18.80
N LYS A 121 3.25 -8.16 -18.82
CA LYS A 121 2.02 -8.56 -19.54
C LYS A 121 0.76 -8.38 -18.69
N ALA A 122 0.54 -7.17 -18.19
CA ALA A 122 -0.54 -6.85 -17.26
C ALA A 122 -1.56 -5.82 -17.78
N GLY A 123 -1.49 -5.41 -19.05
CA GLY A 123 -2.36 -4.37 -19.63
C GLY A 123 -1.79 -2.97 -19.43
N LEU A 124 -2.64 -1.96 -19.51
CA LEU A 124 -2.25 -0.55 -19.47
C LEU A 124 -2.46 0.07 -18.08
N PHE A 125 -1.50 0.89 -17.68
CA PHE A 125 -1.43 1.58 -16.41
C PHE A 125 -1.20 3.09 -16.57
N ASP A 126 -1.66 3.90 -15.62
CA ASP A 126 -1.50 5.36 -15.67
C ASP A 126 -0.16 5.86 -15.10
N ILE A 127 0.44 5.09 -14.19
CA ILE A 127 1.61 5.47 -13.42
C ILE A 127 2.69 4.41 -13.60
N ASN A 128 3.92 4.84 -13.90
CA ASN A 128 5.10 3.99 -13.88
C ASN A 128 6.19 4.59 -12.97
N PHE A 129 6.65 3.79 -12.00
CA PHE A 129 7.86 4.02 -11.25
C PHE A 129 9.00 3.21 -11.88
N VAL A 130 9.96 3.90 -12.49
CA VAL A 130 11.07 3.28 -13.22
C VAL A 130 12.35 3.38 -12.40
N ASP A 131 13.06 2.26 -12.30
CA ASP A 131 14.42 2.19 -11.76
C ASP A 131 15.45 2.72 -12.79
N GLY A 132 16.59 3.21 -12.31
CA GLY A 132 17.68 3.65 -13.18
C GLY A 132 18.28 2.50 -13.98
N THR A 133 18.67 2.77 -15.23
CA THR A 133 19.48 1.85 -16.01
C THR A 133 20.73 1.40 -15.24
N ALA A 134 21.07 0.11 -15.37
CA ALA A 134 22.15 -0.62 -14.72
C ALA A 134 23.26 0.21 -14.02
N GLY A 135 23.31 0.14 -12.69
CA GLY A 135 24.39 0.64 -11.84
C GLY A 135 23.90 1.12 -10.47
N ASN A 136 24.41 0.52 -9.39
CA ASN A 136 24.34 0.80 -7.93
C ASN A 136 23.10 1.43 -7.25
N ASN A 137 22.10 1.95 -7.94
CA ASN A 137 20.93 2.58 -7.34
C ASN A 137 19.68 1.85 -7.79
N ARG A 138 19.49 0.63 -7.28
CA ARG A 138 18.35 -0.21 -7.62
C ARG A 138 17.39 -0.38 -6.46
N PHE A 139 16.10 -0.58 -6.75
CA PHE A 139 15.14 -0.89 -5.72
C PHE A 139 15.19 -2.39 -5.36
N THR A 140 16.09 -2.75 -4.44
CA THR A 140 16.39 -4.13 -4.05
C THR A 140 15.63 -4.59 -2.80
N GLY A 141 15.67 -5.89 -2.52
CA GLY A 141 15.08 -6.50 -1.32
C GLY A 141 15.45 -5.80 -0.01
N GLY A 142 14.43 -5.59 0.83
CA GLY A 142 14.53 -4.94 2.13
C GLY A 142 14.38 -3.41 2.10
N MET A 143 14.30 -2.80 0.92
CA MET A 143 14.10 -1.36 0.79
C MET A 143 12.62 -0.96 0.83
N THR A 144 12.40 0.27 1.27
CA THR A 144 11.10 0.96 1.20
C THR A 144 11.27 2.26 0.42
N SER A 145 10.20 2.71 -0.21
CA SER A 145 10.10 4.00 -0.90
C SER A 145 8.78 4.67 -0.54
N VAL A 146 8.81 5.96 -0.20
CA VAL A 146 7.65 6.71 0.26
C VAL A 146 7.45 7.96 -0.58
N TYR A 147 6.23 8.14 -1.09
CA TYR A 147 5.79 9.31 -1.83
C TYR A 147 4.49 9.85 -1.27
N ASN A 148 4.31 11.16 -1.35
CA ASN A 148 3.00 11.78 -1.18
C ASN A 148 2.46 12.20 -2.55
N PHE A 149 1.27 11.72 -2.85
CA PHE A 149 0.47 12.14 -3.98
C PHE A 149 -0.50 13.24 -3.58
N SER A 150 -0.67 14.24 -4.45
CA SER A 150 -1.72 15.24 -4.27
C SER A 150 -2.44 15.58 -5.56
N ALA A 151 -3.75 15.71 -5.45
CA ALA A 151 -4.67 16.19 -6.48
C ALA A 151 -6.06 16.44 -5.86
N VAL A 152 -6.84 17.33 -6.46
CA VAL A 152 -8.21 17.63 -5.97
C VAL A 152 -9.08 16.38 -6.07
N GLY A 153 -9.72 16.00 -4.97
CA GLY A 153 -10.56 14.82 -4.86
C GLY A 153 -9.79 13.51 -4.68
N LEU A 154 -8.46 13.56 -4.54
CA LEU A 154 -7.64 12.37 -4.38
C LEU A 154 -7.89 11.70 -3.03
N THR A 155 -8.11 10.39 -3.08
CA THR A 155 -8.22 9.49 -1.92
C THR A 155 -7.46 8.19 -2.20
N ALA A 156 -7.19 7.39 -1.18
CA ALA A 156 -6.56 6.07 -1.34
C ALA A 156 -7.36 5.17 -2.31
N ASP A 157 -8.70 5.25 -2.28
CA ASP A 157 -9.59 4.52 -3.17
C ASP A 157 -9.44 4.94 -4.64
N SER A 158 -8.86 6.12 -4.92
CA SER A 158 -8.58 6.54 -6.29
C SER A 158 -7.60 5.59 -6.99
N PHE A 159 -6.82 4.79 -6.26
CA PHE A 159 -5.82 3.88 -6.83
C PHE A 159 -6.33 2.45 -7.04
N VAL A 160 -7.61 2.16 -6.80
CA VAL A 160 -8.21 0.81 -6.98
C VAL A 160 -8.73 0.58 -8.40
N THR A 161 -8.21 1.29 -9.39
CA THR A 161 -8.58 1.09 -10.80
C THR A 161 -7.77 -0.06 -11.40
N PRO A 162 -8.38 -1.12 -11.93
CA PRO A 162 -7.63 -2.19 -12.59
C PRO A 162 -7.10 -1.71 -13.95
N SER A 163 -6.01 -2.33 -14.40
CA SER A 163 -5.42 -2.06 -15.70
C SER A 163 -6.37 -2.35 -16.85
N ALA A 164 -6.33 -1.50 -17.87
CA ALA A 164 -7.11 -1.70 -19.08
C ALA A 164 -6.44 -2.75 -19.99
N SER A 165 -7.24 -3.37 -20.86
CA SER A 165 -6.70 -4.20 -21.94
C SER A 165 -6.07 -3.31 -23.02
N ASP A 166 -4.93 -3.72 -23.57
CA ASP A 166 -4.33 -3.06 -24.75
C ASP A 166 -4.72 -3.72 -26.09
N GLY A 167 -5.66 -4.68 -26.04
CA GLY A 167 -6.08 -5.49 -27.18
C GLY A 167 -5.25 -6.77 -27.40
N ALA A 168 -4.01 -6.82 -26.92
CA ALA A 168 -3.16 -8.02 -26.94
C ALA A 168 -3.08 -8.70 -25.56
N ILE A 169 -3.24 -7.92 -24.49
CA ILE A 169 -3.04 -8.29 -23.10
C ILE A 169 -4.30 -7.88 -22.32
N ALA A 170 -4.96 -8.86 -21.69
CA ALA A 170 -6.33 -8.72 -21.18
C ALA A 170 -6.54 -7.74 -20.00
N GLY A 171 -5.50 -7.15 -19.43
CA GLY A 171 -5.62 -6.25 -18.27
C GLY A 171 -6.16 -6.92 -16.99
N GLY A 172 -6.79 -6.12 -16.13
CA GLY A 172 -7.47 -6.55 -14.91
C GLY A 172 -6.57 -6.67 -13.67
N TYR A 173 -5.37 -6.12 -13.70
CA TYR A 173 -4.44 -6.07 -12.56
C TYR A 173 -4.49 -4.70 -11.90
N TYR A 174 -4.54 -4.64 -10.57
CA TYR A 174 -4.51 -3.36 -9.86
C TYR A 174 -3.11 -2.74 -9.85
N THR A 175 -2.09 -3.59 -9.80
CA THR A 175 -0.69 -3.20 -9.90
C THR A 175 0.13 -4.37 -10.42
N ALA A 176 1.22 -4.06 -11.10
CA ALA A 176 2.17 -5.03 -11.61
C ALA A 176 3.59 -4.47 -11.55
N ALA A 177 4.58 -5.34 -11.42
CA ALA A 177 5.99 -4.98 -11.36
C ALA A 177 6.85 -5.94 -12.18
N ASP A 178 7.93 -5.43 -12.76
CA ASP A 178 8.97 -6.22 -13.41
C ASP A 178 10.10 -6.48 -12.42
N VAL A 179 10.41 -7.75 -12.20
CA VAL A 179 11.46 -8.20 -11.30
C VAL A 179 12.60 -8.81 -12.11
N ARG A 180 13.82 -8.34 -11.82
CA ARG A 180 15.02 -8.68 -12.56
C ARG A 180 16.10 -9.22 -11.64
N GLY A 181 17.08 -9.90 -12.24
CA GLY A 181 18.20 -10.48 -11.50
C GLY A 181 17.81 -11.72 -10.70
N ILE A 182 16.72 -12.39 -11.07
CA ILE A 182 16.21 -13.57 -10.36
C ILE A 182 17.22 -14.70 -10.46
N TYR A 183 17.46 -15.37 -9.33
CA TYR A 183 18.37 -16.50 -9.20
C TYR A 183 17.60 -17.82 -9.10
N ILE A 184 17.85 -18.74 -10.03
CA ILE A 184 17.32 -20.10 -10.01
C ILE A 184 18.48 -21.08 -9.97
N ASN A 185 18.52 -21.97 -8.96
CA ASN A 185 19.51 -23.03 -8.85
C ASN A 185 20.97 -22.56 -9.02
N GLY A 186 21.28 -21.36 -8.51
CA GLY A 186 22.62 -20.77 -8.60
C GLY A 186 22.93 -20.04 -9.91
N ALA A 187 22.02 -20.06 -10.90
CA ALA A 187 22.11 -19.24 -12.11
C ALA A 187 21.29 -17.95 -11.92
N GLY A 188 21.93 -16.79 -12.12
CA GLY A 188 21.28 -15.47 -12.04
C GLY A 188 20.90 -14.91 -13.40
N GLY A 189 20.22 -13.76 -13.39
CA GLY A 189 19.91 -12.97 -14.59
C GLY A 189 18.55 -13.27 -15.22
N TYR A 190 17.71 -14.08 -14.56
CA TYR A 190 16.33 -14.26 -14.99
C TYR A 190 15.48 -13.01 -14.70
N SER A 191 14.35 -12.92 -15.40
CA SER A 191 13.38 -11.85 -15.26
C SER A 191 11.97 -12.36 -15.39
N GLY A 192 11.04 -11.68 -14.73
CA GLY A 192 9.62 -11.90 -14.90
C GLY A 192 8.82 -10.85 -14.17
N SER A 193 7.54 -10.81 -14.48
CA SER A 193 6.62 -9.85 -13.90
C SER A 193 5.68 -10.52 -12.91
N ILE A 194 5.32 -9.75 -11.89
CA ILE A 194 4.40 -10.15 -10.82
C ILE A 194 3.33 -9.08 -10.68
N GLY A 195 2.19 -9.41 -10.07
CA GLY A 195 1.13 -8.45 -9.83
C GLY A 195 0.00 -9.01 -9.00
N THR A 196 -1.10 -8.26 -8.94
CA THR A 196 -2.31 -8.72 -8.25
C THR A 196 -3.60 -8.26 -8.94
N LYS A 197 -4.60 -9.15 -8.93
CA LYS A 197 -5.99 -8.86 -9.30
C LYS A 197 -6.90 -8.78 -8.08
N MET A 198 -6.34 -8.83 -6.87
CA MET A 198 -7.07 -8.87 -5.61
C MET A 198 -6.76 -7.62 -4.79
N LEU A 199 -7.81 -6.96 -4.29
CA LEU A 199 -7.67 -5.90 -3.29
C LEU A 199 -7.52 -6.55 -1.91
N GLN A 200 -6.52 -6.13 -1.14
CA GLN A 200 -6.56 -6.31 0.30
C GLN A 200 -7.11 -5.04 0.92
N SER A 201 -8.42 -5.04 1.21
CA SER A 201 -8.99 -4.02 2.09
C SER A 201 -8.56 -4.35 3.52
N SER A 202 -7.46 -3.74 3.99
CA SER A 202 -7.21 -3.64 5.42
C SER A 202 -8.17 -2.58 5.96
N VAL A 203 -9.40 -2.98 6.26
CA VAL A 203 -10.33 -2.12 6.99
C VAL A 203 -9.71 -1.88 8.36
N PRO A 204 -9.29 -0.65 8.72
CA PRO A 204 -8.76 -0.40 10.05
C PRO A 204 -9.83 -0.80 11.05
N GLU A 205 -9.51 -1.72 11.96
CA GLU A 205 -10.47 -2.16 12.98
C GLU A 205 -11.08 -0.91 13.62
N PRO A 206 -12.40 -0.71 13.53
CA PRO A 206 -12.96 0.56 13.91
C PRO A 206 -12.67 0.77 15.38
N ALA A 207 -12.23 1.98 15.73
CA ALA A 207 -11.94 2.36 17.11
C ALA A 207 -13.14 2.07 18.05
N SER A 208 -14.33 1.87 17.50
CA SER A 208 -15.52 1.35 18.18
C SER A 208 -15.30 -0.01 18.85
N VAL A 209 -14.47 -0.92 18.32
CA VAL A 209 -14.15 -2.20 18.97
C VAL A 209 -13.33 -1.96 20.23
N ALA A 210 -12.33 -1.08 20.15
CA ALA A 210 -11.54 -0.68 21.31
C ALA A 210 -12.41 0.07 22.35
N LEU A 211 -13.26 0.98 21.91
CA LEU A 211 -14.22 1.72 22.75
C LEU A 211 -15.25 0.80 23.41
N LEU A 212 -15.74 -0.21 22.69
CA LEU A 212 -16.64 -1.23 23.23
C LEU A 212 -15.92 -2.04 24.31
N GLY A 213 -14.69 -2.48 24.04
CA GLY A 213 -13.86 -3.18 25.02
C GLY A 213 -13.61 -2.35 26.29
N LEU A 214 -13.24 -1.07 26.12
CA LEU A 214 -13.06 -0.13 27.24
C LEU A 214 -14.36 0.15 27.98
N GLY A 215 -15.48 0.28 27.27
CA GLY A 215 -16.80 0.49 27.86
C GLY A 215 -17.26 -0.69 28.72
N VAL A 216 -17.07 -1.91 28.23
CA VAL A 216 -17.36 -3.14 28.99
C VAL A 216 -16.43 -3.26 30.21
N ALA A 217 -15.13 -2.96 30.05
CA ALA A 217 -14.19 -2.96 31.17
C ALA A 217 -14.57 -1.93 32.25
N ALA A 218 -14.96 -0.72 31.85
CA ALA A 218 -15.42 0.32 32.77
C ALA A 218 -16.69 -0.10 33.53
N LEU A 219 -17.67 -0.70 32.85
CA LEU A 219 -18.89 -1.22 33.46
C LEU A 219 -18.59 -2.36 34.46
N ALA A 220 -17.67 -3.27 34.12
CA ALA A 220 -17.26 -4.35 35.01
C ALA A 220 -16.60 -3.83 36.29
N LEU A 221 -15.73 -2.82 36.17
CA LEU A 221 -15.09 -2.16 37.31
C LEU A 221 -16.10 -1.41 38.19
N ALA A 222 -17.07 -0.72 37.59
CA ALA A 222 -18.14 -0.04 38.32
C ALA A 222 -19.01 -1.02 39.12
N ARG A 223 -19.32 -2.19 38.56
CA ARG A 223 -20.10 -3.23 39.24
C ARG A 223 -19.35 -3.84 40.44
N ARG A 224 -18.03 -4.02 40.35
CA ARG A 224 -17.21 -4.52 41.46
C ARG A 224 -17.19 -3.57 42.65
N ARG A 225 -17.13 -2.25 42.40
CA ARG A 225 -17.13 -1.24 43.47
C ARG A 225 -18.44 -1.21 44.26
N LYS A 226 -19.58 -1.48 43.63
CA LYS A 226 -20.89 -1.55 44.30
C LYS A 226 -21.09 -2.76 45.21
N LYS A 227 -20.27 -3.81 45.11
CA LYS A 227 -20.33 -4.98 46.01
C LYS A 227 -19.44 -4.86 47.24
N ALA A 228 -18.51 -3.90 47.25
CA ALA A 228 -17.56 -3.69 48.34
C ALA A 228 -18.02 -2.61 49.33
N GLN A 229 -19.21 -2.05 49.13
CA GLN A 229 -19.93 -1.16 50.05
C GLN A 229 -21.21 -1.88 50.47
#